data_AF-A0A349QZR6-F1
#
_entry.id   AF-A0A349QZR6-F1
#
_cell.length_a   1.000
_cell.length_b   1.000
_cell.length_c   1.000
_cell.angle_alpha   90.00
_cell.angle_beta   90.00
_cell.angle_gamma   90.00
#
_symmetry.space_group_name_H-M   'P 1'
#
loop_
_entity.id
_entity.type
_entity.pdbx_description
1 polymer ?
#
loop_
_entity_poly.entity_id
_entity_poly.type
_entity_poly.pdbx_seq_one_letter_code
_entity_poly.pdbx_strand_id
1 'polypeptide(L)'
;LLIANPLLSASTLAFIVGFYALFKSFQLLSFSFDLKNYGSKSWGWNLLFAILGIIFSFILLWNPLFAGFSLVIWTGMAISTVGFAACVFAFQLKSLKDIPSKLPDEWKERYQKLKEEFDQHRK
;
A
#
# COMPACT_ATOMS: atom_id res chain seq x y z
N LEU A 1 -27.04 -9.08 20.72
CA LEU A 1 -27.77 -7.93 20.13
C LEU A 1 -27.15 -7.44 18.81
N LEU A 2 -25.85 -7.14 18.73
CA LEU A 2 -25.19 -6.71 17.47
C LEU A 2 -25.13 -7.78 16.37
N ILE A 3 -24.93 -9.06 16.71
CA ILE A 3 -24.95 -10.17 15.74
C ILE A 3 -26.38 -10.47 15.22
N ALA A 4 -27.40 -10.11 16.01
CA ALA A 4 -28.80 -10.42 15.70
C ALA A 4 -29.43 -9.47 14.67
N ASN A 5 -28.81 -8.30 14.40
CA ASN A 5 -29.27 -7.33 13.42
C ASN A 5 -28.10 -6.85 12.55
N PRO A 6 -27.78 -7.58 11.47
CA PRO A 6 -26.63 -7.29 10.59
C PRO A 6 -26.64 -5.86 10.04
N LEU A 7 -27.82 -5.31 9.79
CA LEU A 7 -28.03 -3.93 9.33
C LEU A 7 -27.50 -2.88 10.33
N LEU A 8 -27.75 -3.09 11.63
CA LEU A 8 -27.25 -2.18 12.66
C LEU A 8 -25.73 -2.32 12.82
N SER A 9 -25.21 -3.54 12.81
CA SER A 9 -23.75 -3.78 12.89
C SER A 9 -22.99 -3.12 11.73
N ALA A 10 -23.50 -3.26 10.50
CA ALA A 10 -22.90 -2.63 9.31
C ALA A 10 -22.90 -1.10 9.40
N SER A 11 -23.99 -0.50 9.90
CA SER A 11 -24.07 0.95 10.08
C SER A 11 -23.07 1.47 11.13
N THR A 12 -22.95 0.77 12.27
CA THR A 12 -21.99 1.14 13.32
C THR A 12 -20.55 1.06 12.82
N LEU A 13 -20.22 0.03 12.04
CA LEU A 13 -18.89 -0.11 11.45
C LEU A 13 -18.59 1.04 10.48
N ALA A 14 -19.55 1.41 9.64
CA ALA A 14 -19.43 2.55 8.73
C ALA A 14 -19.19 3.88 9.49
N PHE A 15 -19.87 4.08 10.62
CA PHE A 15 -19.61 5.25 11.49
C PHE A 15 -18.19 5.24 12.05
N ILE A 16 -17.71 4.11 12.56
CA ILE A 16 -16.33 3.97 13.07
C ILE A 16 -15.33 4.32 11.96
N VAL A 17 -15.55 3.84 10.74
CA VAL A 17 -14.70 4.14 9.59
C VAL A 17 -14.76 5.64 9.23
N GLY A 18 -15.94 6.25 9.22
CA GLY A 18 -16.09 7.70 8.96
C GLY A 18 -15.34 8.56 9.98
N PHE A 19 -15.45 8.23 11.27
CA PHE A 19 -14.70 8.90 12.33
C PHE A 19 -13.20 8.66 12.21
N TYR A 20 -12.78 7.44 11.90
CA TYR A 20 -11.37 7.13 11.67
C TYR A 20 -10.79 7.94 10.51
N ALA A 21 -11.52 8.03 9.39
CA ALA A 21 -11.15 8.84 8.23
C ALA A 21 -11.05 10.34 8.59
N LEU A 22 -11.94 10.84 9.44
CA LEU A 22 -11.89 12.21 9.95
C LEU A 22 -10.60 12.45 10.74
N PHE A 23 -10.31 11.61 11.74
CA PHE A 23 -9.08 11.72 12.55
C PHE A 23 -7.81 11.59 11.70
N LYS A 24 -7.81 10.72 10.68
CA LYS A 24 -6.71 10.60 9.73
C LYS A 24 -6.52 11.86 8.90
N SER A 25 -7.60 12.47 8.44
CA SER A 25 -7.55 13.71 7.66
C SER A 25 -7.06 14.88 8.49
N PHE A 26 -7.44 14.97 9.77
CA PHE A 26 -6.88 15.95 10.70
C PHE A 26 -5.38 15.75 10.96
N GLN A 27 -4.91 14.50 11.08
CA GLN A 27 -3.47 14.22 11.17
C GLN A 27 -2.72 14.67 9.92
N LEU A 28 -3.29 14.42 8.73
CA LEU A 28 -2.70 14.87 7.47
C LEU A 28 -2.70 16.39 7.34
N LEU A 29 -3.72 17.06 7.87
CA LEU A 29 -3.79 18.51 7.95
C LEU A 29 -2.65 19.05 8.84
N SER A 30 -2.45 18.47 10.02
CA SER A 30 -1.34 18.81 10.93
C SER A 30 0.01 18.59 10.26
N PHE A 31 0.21 17.42 9.65
CA PHE A 31 1.44 17.08 8.95
C PHE A 31 1.70 18.04 7.77
N SER A 32 0.64 18.42 7.08
CA SER A 32 0.74 19.50 6.08
C SER A 32 1.27 20.73 6.79
N PHE A 33 0.62 21.30 7.79
CA PHE A 33 1.14 22.50 8.47
C PHE A 33 2.62 22.40 8.88
N ASP A 34 3.09 21.23 9.32
CA ASP A 34 4.52 21.00 9.58
C ASP A 34 5.37 21.09 8.30
N LEU A 35 4.96 20.47 7.19
CA LEU A 35 5.60 20.59 5.87
C LEU A 35 5.73 22.04 5.38
N LYS A 36 4.80 22.93 5.77
CA LYS A 36 4.92 24.38 5.50
C LYS A 36 6.10 24.98 6.22
N ASN A 37 6.25 24.65 7.50
CA ASN A 37 7.34 25.15 8.33
C ASN A 37 8.71 24.64 7.85
N TYR A 38 8.74 23.46 7.24
CA TYR A 38 9.96 22.92 6.61
C TYR A 38 10.25 23.48 5.20
N GLY A 39 9.43 24.37 4.65
CA GLY A 39 9.69 25.04 3.37
C GLY A 39 9.45 24.16 2.12
N SER A 40 8.72 23.04 2.24
CA SER A 40 8.42 22.19 1.10
C SER A 40 7.41 22.83 0.15
N LYS A 41 7.77 22.92 -1.14
CA LYS A 41 6.93 23.50 -2.21
C LYS A 41 5.60 22.75 -2.44
N SER A 42 5.51 21.48 -2.02
CA SER A 42 4.30 20.65 -2.19
C SER A 42 3.30 20.78 -1.03
N TRP A 43 3.57 21.66 -0.06
CA TRP A 43 2.72 21.82 1.13
C TRP A 43 1.24 22.07 0.82
N GLY A 44 0.95 22.97 -0.12
CA GLY A 44 -0.42 23.35 -0.44
C GLY A 44 -1.25 22.20 -1.01
N TRP A 45 -0.62 21.28 -1.73
CA TRP A 45 -1.29 20.10 -2.29
C TRP A 45 -1.73 19.13 -1.20
N ASN A 46 -0.85 18.87 -0.23
CA ASN A 46 -1.15 18.03 0.93
C ASN A 46 -2.26 18.65 1.80
N LEU A 47 -2.24 19.97 1.99
CA LEU A 47 -3.28 20.68 2.73
C LEU A 47 -4.65 20.61 2.00
N LEU A 48 -4.66 20.80 0.68
CA LEU A 48 -5.89 20.69 -0.11
C LEU A 48 -6.50 19.29 0.02
N PHE A 49 -5.68 18.24 -0.07
CA PHE A 49 -6.14 16.87 0.16
C PHE A 49 -6.63 16.61 1.57
N ALA A 50 -6.00 17.20 2.58
CA ALA A 50 -6.44 17.06 3.96
C ALA A 50 -7.84 17.69 4.16
N ILE A 51 -8.08 18.88 3.59
CA ILE A 51 -9.38 19.55 3.63
C ILE A 51 -10.44 18.74 2.87
N LEU A 52 -10.12 18.26 1.66
CA LEU A 52 -10.99 17.38 0.90
C LEU A 52 -11.32 16.09 1.70
N GLY A 53 -10.34 15.51 2.38
CA GLY A 53 -10.51 14.34 3.23
C GLY A 53 -11.43 14.58 4.42
N ILE A 54 -11.35 15.76 5.06
CA ILE A 54 -12.27 16.17 6.13
C ILE A 54 -13.70 16.28 5.59
N ILE A 55 -13.90 17.00 4.48
CA ILE A 55 -15.22 17.16 3.84
C ILE A 55 -15.79 15.79 3.46
N PHE A 56 -14.97 14.94 2.85
CA PHE A 56 -15.35 13.58 2.48
C PHE A 56 -15.76 12.76 3.71
N SER A 57 -15.03 12.89 4.82
CA SER A 57 -15.34 12.20 6.08
C SER A 57 -16.68 12.64 6.67
N PHE A 58 -17.04 13.93 6.59
CA PHE A 58 -18.38 14.39 6.98
C PHE A 58 -19.48 13.80 6.10
N ILE A 59 -19.25 13.67 4.78
CA ILE A 59 -20.18 13.01 3.86
C ILE A 59 -20.37 11.53 4.25
N LEU A 60 -19.29 10.83 4.63
CA LEU A 60 -19.35 9.45 5.10
C LEU A 60 -20.14 9.30 6.40
N LEU A 61 -19.99 10.25 7.33
CA LEU A 61 -20.76 10.27 8.58
C LEU A 61 -22.24 10.56 8.35
N TRP A 62 -22.57 11.38 7.35
CA TRP A 62 -23.96 11.69 6.98
C TRP A 62 -24.68 10.48 6.38
N ASN A 63 -23.98 9.66 5.59
CA ASN A 63 -24.55 8.48 4.97
C ASN A 63 -23.65 7.24 5.13
N PRO A 64 -23.93 6.36 6.11
CA PRO A 64 -23.11 5.18 6.37
C PRO A 64 -23.09 4.17 5.20
N LEU A 65 -24.09 4.17 4.31
CA LEU A 65 -24.05 3.34 3.11
C LEU A 65 -22.91 3.79 2.17
N PHE A 66 -22.67 5.11 2.09
CA PHE A 66 -21.63 5.68 1.25
C PHE A 66 -20.22 5.31 1.74
N ALA A 67 -20.04 5.19 3.05
CA ALA A 67 -18.80 4.70 3.65
C ALA A 67 -18.52 3.24 3.26
N GLY A 68 -19.55 2.39 3.27
CA GLY A 68 -19.44 1.00 2.81
C GLY A 68 -19.01 0.90 1.34
N PHE A 69 -19.66 1.64 0.45
CA PHE A 69 -19.30 1.66 -0.98
C PHE A 69 -17.88 2.16 -1.22
N SER A 70 -17.49 3.26 -0.57
CA SER A 70 -16.15 3.82 -0.70
C SER A 70 -15.09 2.80 -0.29
N LEU A 71 -15.28 2.14 0.85
CA LEU A 71 -14.34 1.13 1.37
C LEU A 71 -14.20 -0.03 0.39
N VAL A 72 -15.30 -0.53 -0.17
CA VAL A 72 -15.28 -1.62 -1.16
C VAL A 72 -14.53 -1.20 -2.42
N ILE A 73 -14.78 -0.01 -2.95
CA ILE A 73 -14.11 0.52 -4.14
C ILE A 73 -12.61 0.66 -3.89
N TRP A 74 -12.21 1.29 -2.79
CA TRP A 74 -10.80 1.46 -2.40
C TRP A 74 -10.09 0.12 -2.21
N THR A 75 -10.74 -0.84 -1.56
CA THR A 75 -10.19 -2.18 -1.33
C THR A 75 -10.03 -2.95 -2.64
N GLY A 76 -11.03 -2.88 -3.52
CA GLY A 76 -10.97 -3.49 -4.85
C GLY A 76 -9.83 -2.93 -5.69
N MET A 77 -9.65 -1.61 -5.71
CA MET A 77 -8.53 -0.97 -6.40
C MET A 77 -7.18 -1.38 -5.80
N ALA A 78 -7.06 -1.46 -4.47
CA ALA A 78 -5.84 -1.87 -3.80
C ALA A 78 -5.44 -3.31 -4.16
N ILE A 79 -6.38 -4.25 -4.05
CA ILE A 79 -6.15 -5.65 -4.39
C ILE A 79 -5.80 -5.79 -5.88
N SER A 80 -6.51 -5.09 -6.76
CA SER A 80 -6.23 -5.11 -8.20
C SER A 80 -4.82 -4.60 -8.50
N THR A 81 -4.39 -3.53 -7.85
CA THR A 81 -3.05 -2.95 -8.01
C THR A 81 -1.97 -3.91 -7.49
N VAL A 82 -2.19 -4.54 -6.33
CA VAL A 82 -1.27 -5.54 -5.77
C VAL A 82 -1.16 -6.76 -6.68
N GLY A 83 -2.29 -7.25 -7.21
CA GLY A 83 -2.30 -8.35 -8.17
C GLY A 83 -1.52 -8.00 -9.44
N PHE A 84 -1.74 -6.80 -9.99
CA PHE A 84 -0.98 -6.32 -11.15
C PHE A 84 0.52 -6.21 -10.85
N ALA A 85 0.89 -5.63 -9.71
CA ALA A 85 2.29 -5.54 -9.28
C ALA A 85 2.92 -6.95 -9.13
N ALA A 86 2.19 -7.92 -8.60
CA ALA A 86 2.66 -9.30 -8.50
C ALA A 86 2.93 -9.93 -9.87
N CYS A 87 2.08 -9.68 -10.87
CA CYS A 87 2.33 -10.11 -12.25
C CYS A 87 3.63 -9.50 -12.81
N VAL A 88 3.85 -8.19 -12.59
CA VAL A 88 5.08 -7.52 -13.02
C VAL A 88 6.31 -8.10 -12.31
N PHE A 89 6.24 -8.32 -10.99
CA PHE A 89 7.31 -8.96 -10.23
C PHE A 89 7.62 -10.38 -10.72
N ALA A 90 6.60 -11.16 -11.10
CA ALA A 90 6.82 -12.48 -11.68
C ALA A 90 7.62 -12.41 -13.00
N PHE A 91 7.35 -11.42 -13.85
CA PHE A 91 8.15 -11.20 -15.07
C PHE A 91 9.57 -10.75 -14.77
N GLN A 92 9.76 -9.86 -13.78
CA GLN A 92 11.10 -9.46 -13.34
C GLN A 92 11.90 -10.66 -12.84
N LEU A 93 11.28 -11.52 -12.02
CA LEU A 93 11.92 -12.73 -11.50
C LEU A 93 12.29 -13.73 -12.61
N LYS A 94 11.43 -13.87 -13.62
CA LYS A 94 11.75 -14.66 -14.82
C LYS A 94 13.01 -14.14 -15.52
N SER A 95 13.15 -12.82 -15.64
CA SER A 95 14.35 -12.23 -16.27
C SER A 95 15.64 -12.46 -15.46
N LEU A 96 15.54 -12.54 -14.12
CA LEU A 96 16.68 -12.83 -13.26
C LEU A 96 17.21 -14.26 -13.43
N LYS A 97 16.32 -15.21 -13.73
CA LYS A 97 16.70 -16.61 -14.04
C LYS A 97 17.53 -16.73 -15.32
N ASP A 98 17.44 -15.75 -16.23
CA ASP A 98 18.20 -15.73 -17.48
C ASP A 98 19.58 -15.04 -17.33
N ILE A 99 19.93 -14.55 -16.15
CA ILE A 99 21.25 -13.95 -15.89
C ILE A 99 22.38 -15.00 -15.95
N PRO A 100 22.29 -16.18 -15.28
CA PRO A 100 23.34 -17.22 -15.29
C PRO A 100 23.77 -17.67 -16.68
N SER A 101 22.85 -17.70 -17.65
CA SER A 101 23.12 -18.14 -19.03
C SER A 101 23.86 -17.08 -19.86
N LYS A 102 23.83 -15.81 -19.44
CA LYS A 102 24.47 -14.67 -20.13
C LYS A 102 25.85 -14.30 -19.58
N LEU A 103 26.36 -15.02 -18.57
CA LEU A 103 27.71 -14.74 -18.04
C LEU A 103 28.82 -15.16 -19.02
N PRO A 104 29.93 -14.39 -19.08
CA PRO A 104 31.16 -14.80 -19.73
C PRO A 104 31.68 -16.11 -19.13
N ASP A 105 32.28 -16.95 -19.96
CA ASP A 105 32.71 -18.30 -19.53
C ASP A 105 33.75 -18.26 -18.40
N GLU A 106 34.59 -17.21 -18.34
CA GLU A 106 35.53 -16.96 -17.23
C GLU A 106 34.84 -16.95 -15.85
N TRP A 107 33.70 -16.27 -15.73
CA TRP A 107 32.98 -16.17 -14.45
C TRP A 107 32.29 -17.49 -14.07
N LYS A 108 31.90 -18.31 -15.06
CA LYS A 108 31.33 -19.65 -14.82
C LYS A 108 32.39 -20.60 -14.26
N GLU A 109 33.58 -20.58 -14.84
CA GLU A 109 34.71 -21.39 -14.38
C GLU A 109 35.15 -21.00 -12.96
N ARG A 110 35.25 -19.69 -12.67
CA ARG A 110 35.59 -19.22 -11.31
C ARG A 110 34.54 -19.62 -10.28
N TYR A 111 33.25 -19.56 -10.63
CA TYR A 111 32.16 -20.02 -9.75
C TYR A 111 32.24 -21.52 -9.48
N GLN A 112 32.52 -22.34 -10.49
CA GLN A 112 32.67 -23.79 -10.34
C GLN A 112 33.85 -24.14 -9.42
N LYS A 113 35.01 -23.49 -9.61
CA LYS A 113 36.17 -23.65 -8.71
C LYS A 113 35.85 -23.32 -7.26
N LEU A 114 35.21 -22.17 -7.02
CA LEU A 114 34.81 -21.75 -5.67
C LEU A 114 33.82 -22.73 -5.04
N LYS A 115 32.88 -23.28 -5.83
CA LYS A 115 31.92 -24.28 -5.36
C LYS A 115 32.60 -25.58 -4.97
N GLU A 116 33.55 -26.06 -5.77
CA GLU A 116 34.35 -27.26 -5.47
C GLU A 116 35.22 -27.07 -4.23
N GLU A 117 35.89 -25.92 -4.07
CA GLU A 117 36.66 -25.60 -2.86
C GLU A 117 35.77 -25.60 -1.61
N PHE A 118 34.56 -25.03 -1.70
CA PHE A 118 33.60 -24.99 -0.59
C PHE A 118 33.07 -26.38 -0.23
N ASP A 119 32.74 -27.21 -1.23
CA ASP A 119 32.28 -28.59 -1.01
C ASP A 119 33.40 -29.52 -0.51
N GLN A 120 34.66 -29.25 -0.87
CA GLN A 120 35.82 -29.94 -0.31
C GLN A 120 36.10 -29.55 1.14
N HIS A 121 35.92 -28.28 1.52
CA HIS A 121 36.10 -27.83 2.90
C HIS A 121 34.95 -28.19 3.84
N ARG A 122 33.78 -28.56 3.28
CA ARG A 122 32.59 -28.96 4.05
C ARG A 122 32.54 -30.47 4.36
N LYS A 123 33.41 -31.27 3.74
CA LYS A 123 33.61 -32.70 4.04
C LYS A 123 34.78 -32.87 5.01
#